data_AF-A0A8R2DM92-F1
#
_entry.id   AF-A0A8R2DM92-F1
#
_cell.length_a   1.000
_cell.length_b   1.000
_cell.length_c   1.000
_cell.angle_alpha   90.00
_cell.angle_beta   90.00
_cell.angle_gamma   90.00
#
_symmetry.space_group_name_H-M   'P 1'
#
loop_
_entity.id
_entity.type
_entity.pdbx_description
1 polymer ?
#
loop_
_entity_poly.entity_id
_entity_poly.type
_entity_poly.pdbx_seq_one_letter_code
_entity_poly.pdbx_strand_id
1 'polypeptide(L)'
;MAEELQKVHLFYDDINKIKVLEENVLKDTEDLRDTCKEYENKVQNFEKIISSLLDLIKDLGDNVENKKMAAIGAMNLLKSIAKDKESEQLKLQAEINDKTSLLEQIDSEYDTLQILEATQMETIEYLTQLR
;
A
#
# COMPACT_ATOMS: atom_id res chain seq x y z
N MET A 1 52.12 -34.75 56.77
CA MET A 1 51.27 -35.64 55.94
C MET A 1 50.42 -34.84 54.96
N ALA A 2 49.73 -33.77 55.36
CA ALA A 2 49.01 -32.90 54.41
C ALA A 2 49.92 -32.26 53.33
N GLU A 3 51.12 -31.79 53.69
CA GLU A 3 52.11 -31.24 52.74
C GLU A 3 52.68 -32.26 51.74
N GLU A 4 52.73 -33.55 52.10
CA GLU A 4 53.21 -34.60 51.19
C GLU A 4 52.14 -34.98 50.17
N LEU A 5 50.86 -34.96 50.53
CA LEU A 5 49.75 -35.16 49.59
C LEU A 5 49.61 -33.99 48.61
N GLN A 6 49.85 -32.74 49.04
CA GLN A 6 49.88 -31.58 48.16
C GLN A 6 50.95 -31.68 47.06
N LYS A 7 52.12 -32.27 47.37
CA LYS A 7 53.18 -32.52 46.36
C LYS A 7 52.74 -33.50 45.26
N VAL A 8 51.74 -34.34 45.52
CA VAL A 8 51.18 -35.33 44.57
C VAL A 8 49.80 -34.89 44.03
N HIS A 9 49.41 -33.63 44.25
CA HIS A 9 48.11 -33.06 43.83
C HIS A 9 46.90 -33.81 44.41
N LEU A 10 46.99 -34.22 45.66
CA LEU A 10 45.91 -34.87 46.40
C LEU A 10 45.45 -33.97 47.55
N PHE A 11 44.15 -33.77 47.66
CA PHE A 11 43.50 -32.86 48.61
C PHE A 11 42.58 -33.64 49.55
N TYR A 12 42.44 -33.18 50.79
CA TYR A 12 41.47 -33.74 51.73
C TYR A 12 40.14 -33.00 51.63
N ASP A 13 39.06 -33.76 51.59
CA ASP A 13 37.69 -33.30 51.72
C ASP A 13 37.31 -32.99 53.18
N ASP A 14 36.19 -32.31 53.43
CA ASP A 14 35.68 -31.96 54.77
C ASP A 14 35.44 -33.19 55.70
N ILE A 15 35.47 -34.41 55.14
CA ILE A 15 35.30 -35.70 55.83
C ILE A 15 36.59 -36.57 55.75
N ASN A 16 37.76 -35.98 55.53
CA ASN A 16 39.07 -36.65 55.41
C ASN A 16 39.16 -37.70 54.27
N LYS A 17 38.36 -37.57 53.22
CA LYS A 17 38.53 -38.37 51.99
C LYS A 17 39.54 -37.72 51.07
N ILE A 18 40.41 -38.53 50.47
CA ILE A 18 41.41 -38.04 49.49
C ILE A 18 40.69 -37.82 48.15
N LYS A 19 40.69 -36.57 47.66
CA LYS A 19 40.18 -36.14 46.36
C LYS A 19 41.35 -35.64 45.48
N VAL A 20 41.20 -35.81 44.17
CA VAL A 20 42.22 -35.38 43.17
C VAL A 20 42.01 -33.91 42.75
N LEU A 21 40.82 -33.34 43.00
CA LEU A 21 40.51 -31.92 42.77
C LEU A 21 40.17 -31.23 44.09
N GLU A 22 40.58 -29.96 44.20
CA GLU A 22 40.14 -29.06 45.25
C GLU A 22 38.63 -28.81 45.17
N GLU A 23 37.95 -28.79 46.32
CA GLU A 23 36.50 -28.64 46.39
C GLU A 23 35.99 -27.28 45.89
N ASN A 24 36.79 -26.23 46.03
CA ASN A 24 36.50 -24.91 45.46
C ASN A 24 36.54 -24.95 43.92
N VAL A 25 37.56 -25.61 43.34
CA VAL A 25 37.69 -25.76 41.89
C VAL A 25 36.54 -26.59 41.32
N LEU A 26 36.08 -27.61 42.05
CA LEU A 26 34.91 -28.40 41.65
C LEU A 26 33.63 -27.54 41.63
N LYS A 27 33.35 -26.79 42.71
CA LYS A 27 32.19 -25.88 42.78
C LYS A 27 32.23 -24.81 41.70
N ASP A 28 33.36 -24.13 41.52
CA ASP A 28 33.52 -23.10 40.50
C ASP A 28 33.29 -23.67 39.08
N THR A 29 33.72 -24.91 38.84
CA THR A 29 33.50 -25.59 37.55
C THR A 29 32.02 -25.97 37.35
N GLU A 30 31.32 -26.37 38.40
CA GLU A 30 29.87 -26.66 38.34
C GLU A 30 29.03 -25.41 38.15
N ASP A 31 29.35 -24.33 38.87
CA ASP A 31 28.70 -23.03 38.73
C ASP A 31 28.93 -22.45 37.32
N LEU A 32 30.16 -22.56 36.79
CA LEU A 32 30.47 -22.16 35.42
C LEU A 32 29.66 -22.99 34.41
N ARG A 33 29.58 -24.31 34.58
CA ARG A 33 28.78 -25.20 33.73
C ARG A 33 27.32 -24.77 33.70
N ASP A 34 26.74 -24.47 34.85
CA ASP A 34 25.32 -24.13 34.93
C ASP A 34 25.04 -22.71 34.40
N THR A 35 25.98 -21.77 34.62
CA THR A 35 25.94 -20.44 33.99
C THR A 35 26.04 -20.52 32.46
N CYS A 36 26.90 -21.40 31.93
CA CYS A 36 27.01 -21.63 30.49
C CYS A 36 25.70 -22.18 29.90
N LYS A 37 25.03 -23.11 30.59
CA LYS A 37 23.71 -23.62 30.16
C LYS A 37 22.63 -22.54 30.16
N GLU A 38 22.60 -21.69 31.19
CA GLU A 38 21.69 -20.54 31.20
C GLU A 38 21.96 -19.58 30.06
N TYR A 39 23.23 -19.30 29.78
CA TYR A 39 23.63 -18.45 28.67
C TYR A 39 23.16 -19.04 27.34
N GLU A 40 23.38 -20.33 27.11
CA GLU A 40 22.94 -21.02 25.89
C GLU A 40 21.41 -20.95 25.71
N ASN A 41 20.65 -21.17 26.79
CA ASN A 41 19.19 -20.99 26.77
C ASN A 41 18.77 -19.55 26.42
N LYS A 42 19.46 -18.54 26.98
CA LYS A 42 19.20 -17.13 26.68
C LYS A 42 19.49 -16.81 25.22
N VAL A 43 20.58 -17.35 24.65
CA VAL A 43 20.93 -17.18 23.24
C VAL A 43 19.85 -17.82 22.34
N GLN A 44 19.42 -19.05 22.64
CA GLN A 44 18.37 -19.72 21.86
C GLN A 44 17.03 -18.95 21.90
N ASN A 45 16.67 -18.38 23.05
CA ASN A 45 15.46 -17.56 23.16
C ASN A 45 15.59 -16.26 22.36
N PHE A 46 16.76 -15.63 22.39
CA PHE A 46 17.02 -14.43 21.61
C PHE A 46 16.94 -14.70 20.11
N GLU A 47 17.49 -15.83 19.65
CA GLU A 47 17.39 -16.27 18.25
C GLU A 47 15.92 -16.42 17.82
N LYS A 48 15.09 -17.09 18.62
CA LYS A 48 13.65 -17.22 18.35
C LYS A 48 12.92 -15.87 18.23
N ILE A 49 13.27 -14.91 19.10
CA ILE A 49 12.68 -13.57 19.07
C ILE A 49 13.07 -12.86 17.77
N ILE A 50 14.35 -12.93 17.38
CA ILE A 50 14.82 -12.33 16.13
C ILE A 50 14.15 -12.96 14.92
N SER A 51 14.05 -14.29 14.86
CA SER A 51 13.35 -14.98 13.77
C SER A 51 11.89 -14.53 13.66
N SER A 52 11.18 -14.48 14.80
CA SER A 52 9.79 -14.02 14.84
C SER A 52 9.65 -12.56 14.38
N LEU A 53 10.59 -11.70 14.77
CA LEU A 53 10.61 -10.30 14.35
C LEU A 53 10.90 -10.15 12.85
N LEU A 54 11.83 -10.95 12.31
CA LEU A 54 12.14 -10.97 10.88
C LEU A 54 10.93 -11.37 10.05
N ASP A 55 10.20 -12.40 10.48
CA ASP A 55 8.96 -12.83 9.81
C ASP A 55 7.91 -11.71 9.83
N LEU A 56 7.74 -11.05 10.99
CA LEU A 56 6.77 -9.96 11.14
C LEU A 56 7.12 -8.73 10.29
N ILE A 57 8.43 -8.42 10.15
CA ILE A 57 8.91 -7.36 9.25
C ILE A 57 8.67 -7.73 7.79
N LYS A 58 8.88 -8.99 7.42
CA LYS A 58 8.63 -9.48 6.06
C LYS A 58 7.14 -9.38 5.70
N ASP A 59 6.26 -9.85 6.57
CA ASP A 59 4.81 -9.73 6.39
C ASP A 59 4.36 -8.28 6.29
N LEU A 60 4.95 -7.39 7.10
CA LEU A 60 4.67 -5.96 7.01
C LEU A 60 5.10 -5.39 5.65
N GLY A 61 6.29 -5.77 5.16
CA GLY A 61 6.79 -5.37 3.84
C GLY A 61 5.84 -5.79 2.72
N ASP A 62 5.42 -7.06 2.71
CA ASP A 62 4.50 -7.61 1.71
C ASP A 62 3.13 -6.90 1.76
N ASN A 63 2.61 -6.62 2.96
CA ASN A 63 1.37 -5.87 3.13
C ASN A 63 1.46 -4.43 2.62
N VAL A 64 2.58 -3.75 2.86
CA VAL A 64 2.81 -2.38 2.38
C VAL A 64 2.85 -2.36 0.86
N GLU A 65 3.58 -3.28 0.23
CA GLU A 65 3.67 -3.32 -1.24
C GLU A 65 2.31 -3.64 -1.88
N ASN A 66 1.54 -4.57 -1.30
CA ASN A 66 0.19 -4.88 -1.75
C ASN A 66 -0.74 -3.66 -1.68
N LYS A 67 -0.74 -2.93 -0.55
CA LYS A 67 -1.55 -1.71 -0.41
C LYS A 67 -1.11 -0.61 -1.35
N LYS A 68 0.19 -0.44 -1.54
CA LYS A 68 0.76 0.53 -2.49
C LYS A 68 0.31 0.22 -3.91
N MET A 69 0.39 -1.04 -4.35
CA MET A 69 -0.11 -1.45 -5.66
C MET A 69 -1.61 -1.19 -5.82
N ALA A 70 -2.43 -1.54 -4.82
CA ALA A 70 -3.86 -1.27 -4.85
C ALA A 70 -4.17 0.23 -4.96
N ALA A 71 -3.45 1.07 -4.21
CA ALA A 71 -3.60 2.52 -4.26
C ALA A 71 -3.22 3.10 -5.64
N ILE A 72 -2.12 2.63 -6.23
CA ILE A 72 -1.72 3.03 -7.59
C ILE A 72 -2.80 2.60 -8.60
N GLY A 73 -3.33 1.38 -8.48
CA GLY A 73 -4.41 0.89 -9.34
C GLY A 73 -5.67 1.75 -9.27
N ALA A 74 -6.12 2.08 -8.05
CA ALA A 74 -7.26 2.96 -7.84
C ALA A 74 -7.02 4.38 -8.39
N MET A 75 -5.81 4.93 -8.22
CA MET A 75 -5.46 6.25 -8.74
C MET A 75 -5.45 6.28 -10.28
N ASN A 76 -4.94 5.22 -10.91
CA ASN A 76 -4.97 5.09 -12.36
C ASN A 76 -6.40 5.00 -12.90
N LEU A 77 -7.27 4.24 -12.22
CA LEU A 77 -8.68 4.14 -12.58
C LEU A 77 -9.37 5.51 -12.49
N LEU A 78 -9.18 6.22 -11.38
CA LEU A 78 -9.71 7.58 -11.18
C LEU A 78 -9.25 8.54 -12.28
N LYS A 79 -7.97 8.48 -12.65
CA LYS A 79 -7.42 9.31 -13.73
C LYS A 79 -8.03 8.98 -15.08
N SER A 80 -8.29 7.70 -15.36
CA SER A 80 -8.99 7.28 -16.58
C SER A 80 -10.42 7.81 -16.60
N ILE A 81 -11.17 7.63 -15.52
CA ILE A 81 -12.56 8.11 -15.40
C ILE A 81 -12.63 9.63 -15.60
N ALA A 82 -11.70 10.39 -15.00
CA ALA A 82 -11.64 11.84 -15.17
C ALA A 82 -11.43 12.23 -16.64
N LYS A 83 -10.52 11.53 -17.34
CA LYS A 83 -10.25 11.76 -18.76
C LYS A 83 -11.45 11.38 -19.64
N ASP A 84 -12.10 10.26 -19.36
CA ASP A 84 -13.26 9.80 -20.11
C ASP A 84 -14.42 10.78 -19.94
N LYS A 85 -14.65 11.27 -18.71
CA LYS A 85 -15.64 12.29 -18.40
C LYS A 85 -15.37 13.61 -19.13
N GLU A 86 -14.12 14.07 -19.14
CA GLU A 86 -13.73 15.29 -19.87
C GLU A 86 -13.96 15.12 -21.38
N SER A 87 -13.60 13.97 -21.95
CA SER A 87 -13.85 13.68 -23.36
C SER A 87 -15.34 13.64 -23.69
N GLU A 88 -16.16 13.03 -22.83
CA GLU A 88 -17.61 12.99 -23.01
C GLU A 88 -18.22 14.39 -22.91
N GLN A 89 -17.78 15.21 -21.95
CA GLN A 89 -18.25 16.59 -21.83
C GLN A 89 -17.92 17.42 -23.08
N LEU A 90 -16.72 17.27 -23.64
CA LEU A 90 -16.34 17.97 -24.88
C LEU A 90 -17.20 17.52 -26.07
N LYS A 91 -17.49 16.21 -26.18
CA LYS A 91 -18.36 15.69 -27.24
C LYS A 91 -19.78 16.24 -27.12
N LEU A 92 -20.35 16.23 -25.91
CA LEU A 92 -21.69 16.77 -25.65
C LEU A 92 -21.74 18.27 -25.93
N GLN A 93 -20.71 19.02 -25.56
CA GLN A 93 -20.67 20.45 -25.83
C GLN A 93 -20.61 20.75 -27.33
N ALA A 94 -19.84 19.97 -28.10
CA ALA A 94 -19.81 20.09 -29.55
C ALA A 94 -21.19 19.81 -30.17
N GLU A 95 -21.86 18.73 -29.73
CA GLU A 95 -23.20 18.40 -30.21
C GLU A 95 -24.25 19.47 -29.86
N ILE A 96 -24.18 20.04 -28.65
CA ILE A 96 -25.03 21.17 -28.25
C ILE A 96 -24.80 22.37 -29.17
N ASN A 97 -23.54 22.72 -29.44
CA ASN A 97 -23.20 23.84 -30.31
C ASN A 97 -23.71 23.62 -31.74
N ASP A 98 -23.52 22.44 -32.30
CA ASP A 98 -24.00 22.08 -33.65
C ASP A 98 -25.53 22.19 -33.74
N LYS A 99 -26.26 21.65 -32.75
CA LYS A 99 -27.73 21.74 -32.71
C LYS A 99 -28.22 23.17 -32.53
N THR A 100 -27.51 23.98 -31.74
CA THR A 100 -27.86 25.39 -31.51
C THR A 100 -27.69 26.19 -32.79
N SER A 101 -26.58 25.98 -33.51
CA SER A 101 -26.34 26.62 -34.80
C SER A 101 -27.38 26.21 -35.85
N LEU A 102 -27.78 24.94 -35.88
CA LEU A 102 -28.83 24.48 -36.78
C LEU A 102 -30.19 25.11 -36.46
N LEU A 103 -30.51 25.24 -35.16
CA LEU A 103 -31.75 25.90 -34.72
C LEU A 103 -31.78 27.36 -35.17
N GLU A 104 -30.70 28.11 -34.94
CA GLU A 104 -30.59 29.51 -35.38
C GLU A 104 -30.74 29.66 -36.90
N GLN A 105 -30.18 28.72 -37.67
CA GLN A 105 -30.36 28.70 -39.12
C GLN A 105 -31.83 28.49 -39.50
N ILE A 106 -32.50 27.50 -38.90
CA ILE A 106 -33.91 27.20 -39.19
C ILE A 106 -34.80 28.38 -38.81
N ASP A 107 -34.55 29.03 -37.67
CA ASP A 107 -35.31 30.22 -37.25
C ASP A 107 -35.16 31.35 -38.27
N SER A 108 -33.94 31.61 -38.76
CA SER A 108 -33.69 32.62 -39.80
C SER A 108 -34.35 32.27 -41.14
N GLU A 109 -34.36 31.00 -41.53
CA GLU A 109 -35.04 30.53 -42.75
C GLU A 109 -36.57 30.68 -42.61
N TYR A 110 -37.11 30.39 -41.43
CA TYR A 110 -38.53 30.54 -41.12
C TYR A 110 -38.98 32.01 -41.20
N ASP A 111 -38.22 32.94 -40.61
CA ASP A 111 -38.50 34.38 -40.69
C ASP A 111 -38.49 34.87 -42.15
N THR A 112 -37.54 34.39 -42.94
CA THR A 112 -37.45 34.73 -44.37
C THR A 112 -38.67 34.23 -45.14
N LEU A 113 -39.15 33.02 -44.84
CA LEU A 113 -40.34 32.45 -45.46
C LEU A 113 -41.62 33.19 -45.06
N GLN A 114 -41.76 33.63 -43.81
CA GLN A 114 -42.90 34.46 -43.40
C GLN A 114 -42.96 35.79 -44.18
N ILE A 115 -41.81 36.46 -44.35
CA ILE A 115 -41.73 37.70 -45.14
C ILE A 115 -42.12 37.43 -46.59
N LEU A 116 -41.64 36.33 -47.17
CA LEU A 116 -41.96 35.92 -48.53
C LEU A 116 -43.46 35.63 -48.69
N GLU A 117 -44.06 34.90 -47.75
CA GLU A 117 -45.49 34.58 -47.74
C GLU A 117 -46.34 35.86 -47.70
N ALA A 118 -46.01 36.80 -46.79
CA ALA A 118 -46.70 38.09 -46.70
C ALA A 118 -46.62 38.87 -48.02
N THR A 119 -45.43 38.94 -48.62
CA THR A 119 -45.22 39.61 -49.92
C THR A 119 -46.04 38.95 -51.04
N GLN A 120 -46.12 37.62 -51.04
CA GLN A 120 -46.93 36.88 -52.02
C GLN A 120 -48.42 37.15 -51.82
N MET A 121 -48.90 37.20 -50.58
CA MET A 121 -50.29 37.57 -50.25
C MET A 121 -50.65 38.97 -50.76
N GLU A 122 -49.82 39.97 -50.48
CA GLU A 122 -50.01 41.34 -50.99
C GLU A 122 -50.07 41.38 -52.51
N THR A 123 -49.19 40.62 -53.18
CA THR A 123 -49.19 40.51 -54.65
C THR A 123 -50.49 39.89 -55.17
N ILE A 124 -50.98 38.83 -54.53
CA ILE A 124 -52.25 38.17 -54.89
C ILE A 124 -53.42 39.14 -54.71
N GLU A 125 -53.48 39.86 -53.60
CA GLU A 125 -54.52 40.86 -53.34
C GLU A 125 -54.52 41.95 -54.42
N TYR A 126 -53.35 42.50 -54.74
CA TYR A 126 -53.20 43.51 -55.79
C TYR A 126 -53.69 43.01 -57.15
N LEU A 127 -53.29 41.80 -57.55
CA LEU A 127 -53.71 41.20 -58.82
C LEU A 127 -55.21 40.87 -58.85
N THR A 128 -55.81 40.55 -57.71
CA THR A 128 -57.25 40.27 -57.60
C THR A 128 -58.09 41.55 -57.68
N GLN A 129 -57.60 42.66 -57.15
CA GLN A 129 -58.28 43.97 -57.22
C GLN A 129 -58.23 44.62 -58.62
N LEU A 130 -57.27 44.25 -59.44
CA LEU A 130 -57.12 44.73 -60.83
C LEU A 130 -58.09 44.06 -61.82
N ARG A 131 -58.88 43.08 -61.39
CA ARG A 131 -59.80 42.30 -62.22
C ARG A 131 -61.24 42.70 -62.00
#